data_AF-G0ECW3-F1
#
_entry.id   AF-G0ECW3-F1
#
_cell.length_a   1.000
_cell.length_b   1.000
_cell.length_c   1.000
_cell.angle_alpha   90.00
_cell.angle_beta   90.00
_cell.angle_gamma   90.00
#
_symmetry.space_group_name_H-M   'P 1'
#
loop_
_entity.id
_entity.type
_entity.pdbx_description
1 polymer ?
#
loop_
_entity_poly.entity_id
_entity_poly.type
_entity_poly.pdbx_seq_one_letter_code
_entity_poly.pdbx_strand_id
1 'polypeptide(L)'
;MSAWDSPRTIRGILGVTVAPLPLGFSRMSERIERLAKLMERFLSPLSQKLGFSIDTIESVEVDPEGPRIVVQAGGGEDYERLYVDISPDGVELTVTIPAPKGLDPDEVDAILGLRIEEGEEFEGIEEYDVAYDPEEGELTVTLHARTVNGLPNVQTIRRVAGEVLEELRSNQESG
;
A
#
# COMPACT_ATOMS: atom_id res chain seq x y z
N MET A 1 11.62 28.47 -1.64
CA MET A 1 11.67 28.53 -3.12
C MET A 1 12.18 27.19 -3.61
N SER A 2 11.40 26.60 -4.51
CA SER A 2 11.32 25.17 -4.84
C SER A 2 12.56 24.62 -5.54
N ALA A 3 12.93 23.38 -5.23
CA ALA A 3 13.92 22.56 -5.92
C ALA A 3 13.27 21.51 -6.85
N TRP A 4 12.06 21.80 -7.35
CA TRP A 4 11.39 21.00 -8.37
C TRP A 4 11.50 21.68 -9.72
N ASP A 5 12.63 21.44 -10.39
CA ASP A 5 12.77 21.68 -11.82
C ASP A 5 13.06 20.33 -12.48
N SER A 6 12.09 19.84 -13.25
CA SER A 6 12.17 18.55 -13.94
C SER A 6 13.13 18.59 -15.13
N PRO A 7 13.64 17.42 -15.56
CA PRO A 7 13.34 17.03 -16.92
C PRO A 7 12.95 15.55 -17.08
N ARG A 8 11.75 15.36 -17.63
CA ARG A 8 11.36 14.39 -18.67
C ARG A 8 12.09 13.04 -18.75
N THR A 9 11.31 12.00 -18.47
CA THR A 9 11.22 10.69 -19.18
C THR A 9 12.31 9.65 -18.91
N ILE A 10 11.93 8.56 -18.22
CA ILE A 10 12.01 7.20 -18.78
C ILE A 10 10.70 6.48 -18.48
N ARG A 11 9.85 6.36 -19.51
CA ARG A 11 8.70 5.46 -19.52
C ARG A 11 9.25 4.07 -19.84
N GLY A 12 9.41 3.22 -18.82
CA GLY A 12 9.71 1.80 -19.02
C GLY A 12 8.44 1.08 -19.47
N ILE A 13 8.11 1.16 -20.76
CA ILE A 13 7.18 0.21 -21.37
C ILE A 13 7.93 -1.12 -21.43
N LEU A 14 7.40 -2.17 -20.79
CA LEU A 14 7.88 -3.54 -20.94
C LEU A 14 7.59 -4.01 -22.39
N GLY A 15 8.35 -3.50 -23.35
CA GLY A 15 8.35 -3.95 -24.72
C GLY A 15 9.21 -5.19 -24.85
N VAL A 16 8.60 -6.38 -24.70
CA VAL A 16 9.28 -7.63 -25.02
C VAL A 16 9.47 -7.70 -26.54
N THR A 17 10.66 -7.32 -27.01
CA THR A 17 11.05 -7.58 -28.40
C THR A 17 11.47 -9.05 -28.50
N VAL A 18 10.57 -9.89 -29.01
CA VAL A 18 10.85 -11.31 -29.25
C VAL A 18 11.74 -11.43 -30.48
N ALA A 19 13.06 -11.44 -30.29
CA ALA A 19 13.97 -11.96 -31.30
C ALA A 19 13.75 -13.49 -31.39
N PRO A 20 13.64 -14.09 -32.60
CA PRO A 20 13.48 -15.53 -32.72
C PRO A 20 14.82 -16.20 -32.36
N LEU A 21 14.89 -16.83 -31.19
CA LEU A 21 16.02 -17.64 -30.77
C LEU A 21 15.64 -19.12 -30.65
N PRO A 22 16.58 -20.03 -30.98
CA PRO A 22 16.27 -21.42 -31.26
C PRO A 22 16.02 -22.22 -29.97
N LEU A 23 15.02 -23.10 -30.03
CA LEU A 23 14.89 -24.35 -29.25
C LEU A 23 15.39 -24.29 -27.78
N GLY A 24 14.68 -23.54 -26.94
CA GLY A 24 14.90 -23.52 -25.48
C GLY A 24 13.66 -23.25 -24.60
N PHE A 25 12.47 -23.12 -25.20
CA PHE A 25 11.24 -22.62 -24.54
C PHE A 25 10.72 -23.48 -23.38
N SER A 26 10.89 -24.81 -23.44
CA SER A 26 10.36 -25.71 -22.39
C SER A 26 11.04 -25.54 -21.02
N ARG A 27 12.36 -25.25 -20.99
CA ARG A 27 13.08 -25.05 -19.72
C ARG A 27 12.86 -23.67 -19.11
N MET A 28 12.48 -22.68 -19.92
CA MET A 28 12.18 -21.33 -19.45
C MET A 28 10.78 -21.26 -18.85
N SER A 29 9.80 -21.94 -19.46
CA SER A 29 8.43 -22.07 -18.93
C SER A 29 8.39 -22.73 -17.55
N GLU A 30 9.10 -23.85 -17.35
CA GLU A 30 9.16 -24.52 -16.04
C GLU A 30 9.82 -23.68 -14.96
N ARG A 31 10.80 -22.83 -15.31
CA ARG A 31 11.45 -21.90 -14.37
C ARG A 31 10.52 -20.77 -13.96
N ILE A 32 9.77 -20.21 -14.92
CA ILE A 32 8.78 -19.16 -14.67
C ILE A 32 7.65 -19.70 -13.79
N GLU A 33 7.12 -20.90 -14.05
CA GLU A 33 6.09 -21.51 -13.21
C GLU A 33 6.55 -21.79 -11.78
N ARG A 34 7.80 -22.24 -11.59
CA ARG A 34 8.37 -22.43 -10.25
C ARG A 34 8.53 -21.11 -9.52
N LEU A 35 8.97 -20.06 -10.21
CA LEU A 35 9.09 -18.73 -9.63
C LEU A 35 7.73 -18.16 -9.23
N ALA A 36 6.71 -18.29 -10.10
CA ALA A 36 5.35 -17.88 -9.80
C ALA A 36 4.80 -18.61 -8.56
N LYS A 37 4.99 -19.93 -8.46
CA LYS A 37 4.58 -20.70 -7.26
C LYS A 37 5.33 -20.32 -5.99
N LEU A 38 6.58 -19.91 -6.10
CA LEU A 38 7.36 -19.42 -4.95
C LEU A 38 6.85 -18.04 -4.50
N MET A 39 6.59 -17.15 -5.45
CA MET A 39 5.99 -15.83 -5.17
C MET A 39 4.60 -15.98 -4.56
N GLU A 40 3.74 -16.83 -5.12
CA GLU A 40 2.40 -17.10 -4.58
C GLU A 40 2.47 -17.63 -3.14
N ARG A 41 3.39 -18.54 -2.84
CA ARG A 41 3.62 -19.04 -1.48
C ARG A 41 4.08 -17.99 -0.49
N PHE A 42 4.84 -16.99 -0.97
CA PHE A 42 5.31 -15.88 -0.14
C PHE A 42 4.23 -14.80 0.05
N LEU A 43 3.53 -14.45 -1.04
CA LEU A 43 2.51 -13.41 -1.06
C LEU A 43 1.22 -13.86 -0.40
N SER A 44 0.87 -15.14 -0.42
CA SER A 44 -0.38 -15.62 0.19
C SER A 44 -0.47 -15.30 1.69
N PRO A 45 0.51 -15.66 2.55
CA PRO A 45 0.47 -15.27 3.96
C PRO A 45 0.42 -13.75 4.16
N LEU A 46 1.18 -12.99 3.35
CA LEU A 46 1.21 -11.53 3.42
C LEU A 46 -0.15 -10.93 3.08
N SER A 47 -0.74 -11.37 1.97
CA SER A 47 -2.06 -10.96 1.48
C SER A 47 -3.17 -11.27 2.48
N GLN A 48 -3.11 -12.44 3.12
CA GLN A 48 -4.07 -12.83 4.18
C GLN A 48 -3.90 -11.99 5.44
N LYS A 49 -2.66 -11.70 5.85
CA LYS A 49 -2.38 -10.91 7.05
C LYS A 49 -2.76 -9.44 6.86
N LEU A 50 -2.38 -8.85 5.73
CA LEU A 50 -2.65 -7.43 5.46
C LEU A 50 -4.02 -7.19 4.83
N GLY A 51 -4.71 -8.22 4.35
CA GLY A 51 -6.08 -8.13 3.87
C GLY A 51 -6.21 -7.58 2.44
N PHE A 52 -5.25 -7.90 1.56
CA PHE A 52 -5.33 -7.58 0.13
C PHE A 52 -5.46 -8.85 -0.72
N SER A 53 -5.96 -8.70 -1.96
CA SER A 53 -6.04 -9.83 -2.91
C SER A 53 -4.75 -9.96 -3.72
N ILE A 54 -4.34 -11.19 -4.03
CA ILE A 54 -3.21 -11.39 -4.95
C ILE A 54 -3.58 -10.92 -6.36
N ASP A 55 -4.86 -11.00 -6.74
CA ASP A 55 -5.34 -10.61 -8.08
C ASP A 55 -5.29 -9.09 -8.31
N THR A 56 -5.17 -8.29 -7.25
CA THR A 56 -5.05 -6.83 -7.32
C THR A 56 -3.60 -6.35 -7.32
N ILE A 57 -2.62 -7.28 -7.23
CA ILE A 57 -1.19 -6.94 -7.28
C ILE A 57 -0.83 -6.44 -8.69
N GLU A 58 -0.33 -5.23 -8.76
CA GLU A 58 0.12 -4.59 -9.99
C GLU A 58 1.62 -4.80 -10.22
N SER A 59 2.41 -4.79 -9.14
CA SER A 59 3.85 -5.04 -9.22
C SER A 59 4.40 -5.66 -7.93
N VAL A 60 5.49 -6.42 -8.10
CA VAL A 60 6.32 -6.94 -7.01
C VAL A 60 7.77 -6.73 -7.38
N GLU A 61 8.50 -6.04 -6.54
CA GLU A 61 9.94 -5.85 -6.67
C GLU A 61 10.65 -6.64 -5.57
N VAL A 62 11.72 -7.33 -5.96
CA VAL A 62 12.60 -8.04 -5.03
C VAL A 62 14.00 -7.52 -5.26
N ASP A 63 14.61 -6.97 -4.23
CA ASP A 63 15.96 -6.44 -4.30
C ASP A 63 16.96 -7.59 -4.61
N PRO A 64 17.77 -7.48 -5.67
CA PRO A 64 18.78 -8.49 -5.99
C PRO A 64 19.94 -8.55 -4.99
N GLU A 65 20.17 -7.48 -4.20
CA GLU A 65 21.30 -7.35 -3.28
C GLU A 65 20.92 -7.57 -1.81
N GLY A 66 19.63 -7.59 -1.47
CA GLY A 66 19.14 -7.75 -0.09
C GLY A 66 17.72 -8.31 -0.01
N PRO A 67 17.22 -8.63 1.20
CA PRO A 67 15.90 -9.24 1.37
C PRO A 67 14.78 -8.17 1.39
N ARG A 68 14.88 -7.11 0.58
CA ARG A 68 13.82 -6.10 0.46
C ARG A 68 12.79 -6.55 -0.58
N ILE A 69 11.52 -6.49 -0.19
CA ILE A 69 10.41 -6.85 -1.07
C ILE A 69 9.40 -5.71 -1.03
N VAL A 70 9.05 -5.22 -2.21
CA VAL A 70 8.05 -4.17 -2.39
C VAL A 70 6.86 -4.76 -3.13
N VAL A 71 5.65 -4.56 -2.61
CA VAL A 71 4.40 -4.98 -3.24
C VAL A 71 3.54 -3.76 -3.48
N GLN A 72 3.02 -3.62 -4.69
CA GLN A 72 2.01 -2.63 -5.04
C GLN A 72 0.75 -3.33 -5.49
N ALA A 73 -0.39 -2.94 -4.92
CA ALA A 73 -1.70 -3.43 -5.30
C ALA A 73 -2.68 -2.25 -5.49
N GLY A 74 -3.63 -2.42 -6.40
CA GLY A 74 -4.59 -1.38 -6.75
C GLY A 74 -6.00 -1.92 -7.00
N GLY A 75 -7.01 -1.09 -6.77
CA GLY A 75 -8.41 -1.44 -7.02
C GLY A 75 -8.94 -2.56 -6.13
N GLY A 76 -8.51 -2.58 -4.86
CA GLY A 76 -9.09 -3.47 -3.85
C GLY A 76 -10.49 -3.04 -3.44
N GLU A 77 -11.23 -3.94 -2.79
CA GLU A 77 -12.53 -3.57 -2.21
C GLU A 77 -12.39 -2.53 -1.10
N ASP A 78 -11.30 -2.62 -0.32
CA ASP A 78 -11.03 -1.81 0.87
C ASP A 78 -10.04 -0.67 0.67
N TYR A 79 -9.45 -0.56 -0.52
CA TYR A 79 -8.41 0.42 -0.82
C TYR A 79 -8.35 0.70 -2.31
N GLU A 80 -7.98 1.93 -2.66
CA GLU A 80 -7.69 2.29 -4.04
C GLU A 80 -6.26 1.91 -4.41
N ARG A 81 -5.31 2.16 -3.51
CA ARG A 81 -3.89 1.82 -3.66
C ARG A 81 -3.35 1.28 -2.35
N LEU A 82 -2.45 0.31 -2.47
CA LEU A 82 -1.75 -0.29 -1.35
C LEU A 82 -0.29 -0.51 -1.73
N TYR A 83 0.60 -0.08 -0.85
CA TYR A 83 2.04 -0.25 -0.97
C TYR A 83 2.56 -0.92 0.30
N VAL A 84 3.37 -1.96 0.14
CA VAL A 84 4.04 -2.65 1.24
C VAL A 84 5.53 -2.73 0.94
N ASP A 85 6.35 -2.16 1.81
CA ASP A 85 7.80 -2.29 1.76
C ASP A 85 8.27 -3.11 2.94
N ILE A 86 8.78 -4.31 2.67
CA ILE A 86 9.35 -5.20 3.67
C ILE A 86 10.86 -5.12 3.52
N SER A 87 11.53 -4.54 4.51
CA SER A 87 12.98 -4.36 4.53
C SER A 87 13.59 -4.98 5.79
N PRO A 88 14.94 -5.11 5.87
CA PRO A 88 15.62 -5.50 7.11
C PRO A 88 15.34 -4.58 8.30
N ASP A 89 15.04 -3.31 8.04
CA ASP A 89 14.89 -2.27 9.07
C ASP A 89 13.45 -2.16 9.59
N GLY A 90 12.49 -2.74 8.87
CA GLY A 90 11.08 -2.73 9.26
C GLY A 90 10.16 -2.94 8.06
N VAL A 91 8.88 -2.74 8.32
CA VAL A 91 7.81 -2.83 7.33
C VAL A 91 7.04 -1.53 7.29
N GLU A 92 6.87 -0.99 6.10
CA GLU A 92 6.00 0.15 5.81
C GLU A 92 4.76 -0.36 5.06
N LEU A 93 3.59 0.08 5.49
CA LEU A 93 2.32 -0.13 4.82
C LEU A 93 1.68 1.22 4.54
N THR A 94 1.51 1.55 3.27
CA THR A 94 0.75 2.72 2.84
C THR A 94 -0.55 2.27 2.20
N VAL A 95 -1.66 2.81 2.66
CA VAL A 95 -3.00 2.51 2.14
C VAL A 95 -3.68 3.82 1.75
N THR A 96 -4.08 3.94 0.49
CA THR A 96 -4.99 4.99 0.03
C THR A 96 -6.40 4.46 -0.03
N ILE A 97 -7.35 5.15 0.62
CA ILE A 97 -8.78 4.85 0.59
C ILE A 97 -9.59 6.07 0.10
N PRO A 98 -10.77 5.84 -0.50
CA PRO A 98 -11.67 6.93 -0.85
C PRO A 98 -12.20 7.62 0.41
N ALA A 99 -12.29 8.94 0.36
CA ALA A 99 -12.76 9.79 1.46
C ALA A 99 -13.77 10.83 0.95
N PRO A 100 -14.68 11.35 1.81
CA PRO A 100 -15.52 12.48 1.46
C PRO A 100 -14.65 13.69 1.12
N LYS A 101 -15.14 14.59 0.26
CA LYS A 101 -14.44 15.83 -0.11
C LYS A 101 -14.77 16.96 0.87
N GLY A 102 -13.86 17.93 0.97
CA GLY A 102 -14.10 19.19 1.69
C GLY A 102 -14.09 19.12 3.21
N LEU A 103 -13.59 18.04 3.82
CA LEU A 103 -13.25 18.05 5.24
C LEU A 103 -11.99 18.90 5.47
N ASP A 104 -11.76 19.31 6.71
CA ASP A 104 -10.52 19.99 7.10
C ASP A 104 -9.39 18.94 7.24
N PRO A 105 -8.29 19.04 6.47
CA PRO A 105 -7.18 18.10 6.58
C PRO A 105 -6.53 18.05 7.96
N ASP A 106 -6.46 19.19 8.66
CA ASP A 106 -5.83 19.25 9.98
C ASP A 106 -6.70 18.52 11.02
N GLU A 107 -8.03 18.55 10.87
CA GLU A 107 -8.94 17.80 11.74
C GLU A 107 -8.89 16.28 11.45
N VAL A 108 -8.83 15.90 10.17
CA VAL A 108 -8.69 14.48 9.77
C VAL A 108 -7.40 13.90 10.32
N ASP A 109 -6.27 14.59 10.14
CA ASP A 109 -4.96 14.21 10.67
C ASP A 109 -5.00 14.08 12.20
N ALA A 110 -5.48 15.10 12.90
CA ALA A 110 -5.48 15.12 14.36
C ALA A 110 -6.34 13.99 14.97
N ILE A 111 -7.55 13.77 14.46
CA ILE A 111 -8.45 12.76 15.02
C ILE A 111 -7.99 11.36 14.63
N LEU A 112 -7.62 11.13 13.37
CA LEU A 112 -7.16 9.81 12.93
C LEU A 112 -5.82 9.44 13.58
N GLY A 113 -4.90 10.40 13.70
CA GLY A 113 -3.65 10.24 14.44
C GLY A 113 -3.90 9.81 15.88
N LEU A 114 -4.82 10.48 16.59
CA LEU A 114 -5.21 10.07 17.95
C LEU A 114 -5.77 8.64 18.00
N ARG A 115 -6.61 8.23 17.03
CA ARG A 115 -7.13 6.87 16.96
C ARG A 115 -6.04 5.83 16.71
N ILE A 116 -5.02 6.17 15.93
CA ILE A 116 -3.85 5.31 15.68
C ILE A 116 -2.98 5.22 16.95
N GLU A 117 -2.76 6.33 17.66
CA GLU A 117 -1.93 6.35 18.88
C GLU A 117 -2.57 5.60 20.06
N GLU A 118 -3.88 5.74 20.23
CA GLU A 118 -4.59 5.17 21.40
C GLU A 118 -5.25 3.80 21.11
N GLY A 119 -5.35 3.41 19.83
CA GLY A 119 -6.05 2.20 19.42
C GLY A 119 -5.25 0.93 19.67
N GLU A 120 -5.84 -0.05 20.39
CA GLU A 120 -5.23 -1.37 20.64
C GLU A 120 -4.85 -2.10 19.34
N GLU A 121 -5.58 -1.84 18.26
CA GLU A 121 -5.33 -2.43 16.94
C GLU A 121 -4.06 -1.90 16.23
N PHE A 122 -3.45 -0.83 16.77
CA PHE A 122 -2.24 -0.19 16.27
C PHE A 122 -1.05 -0.28 17.26
N GLU A 123 -1.14 -1.08 18.32
CA GLU A 123 -0.07 -1.19 19.35
C GLU A 123 1.31 -1.56 18.78
N GLY A 124 1.35 -2.22 17.61
CA GLY A 124 2.59 -2.59 16.92
C GLY A 124 3.20 -1.51 16.01
N ILE A 125 2.57 -0.32 15.92
CA ILE A 125 3.01 0.78 15.08
C ILE A 125 4.06 1.62 15.82
N GLU A 126 5.19 1.89 15.15
CA GLU A 126 6.29 2.69 15.67
C GLU A 126 6.24 4.14 15.16
N GLU A 127 5.82 4.33 13.91
CA GLU A 127 5.64 5.65 13.28
C GLU A 127 4.44 5.61 12.33
N TYR A 128 3.78 6.74 12.15
CA TYR A 128 2.66 6.87 11.21
C TYR A 128 2.62 8.25 10.56
N ASP A 129 1.96 8.34 9.41
CA ASP A 129 1.68 9.59 8.69
C ASP A 129 0.27 9.51 8.08
N VAL A 130 -0.48 10.61 8.17
CA VAL A 130 -1.83 10.73 7.62
C VAL A 130 -1.83 11.89 6.63
N ALA A 131 -2.19 11.60 5.38
CA ALA A 131 -2.30 12.58 4.32
C ALA A 131 -3.69 12.54 3.70
N TYR A 132 -4.43 13.64 3.81
CA TYR A 132 -5.78 13.76 3.24
C TYR A 132 -5.82 14.85 2.16
N ASP A 133 -6.35 14.50 0.99
CA ASP A 133 -6.63 15.42 -0.10
C ASP A 133 -8.13 15.75 -0.14
N PRO A 134 -8.55 16.95 0.30
CA PRO A 134 -9.95 17.34 0.33
C PRO A 134 -10.54 17.62 -1.07
N GLU A 135 -9.70 17.87 -2.07
CA GLU A 135 -10.13 18.15 -3.44
C GLU A 135 -10.35 16.87 -4.23
N GLU A 136 -9.43 15.92 -4.13
CA GLU A 136 -9.52 14.61 -4.78
C GLU A 136 -10.44 13.66 -4.01
N GLY A 137 -10.54 13.81 -2.68
CA GLY A 137 -11.32 12.90 -1.83
C GLY A 137 -10.56 11.60 -1.59
N GLU A 138 -9.25 11.71 -1.33
CA GLU A 138 -8.38 10.57 -1.07
C GLU A 138 -7.74 10.73 0.32
N LEU A 139 -7.75 9.67 1.12
CA LEU A 139 -7.04 9.59 2.38
C LEU A 139 -5.94 8.53 2.25
N THR A 140 -4.70 8.92 2.53
CA THR A 140 -3.55 8.02 2.58
C THR A 140 -3.06 7.91 4.01
N VAL A 141 -2.94 6.67 4.50
CA VAL A 141 -2.39 6.35 5.81
C VAL A 141 -1.13 5.52 5.60
N THR A 142 -0.01 5.99 6.14
CA THR A 142 1.26 5.26 6.14
C THR A 142 1.58 4.81 7.57
N LEU A 143 1.88 3.53 7.73
CA LEU A 143 2.18 2.90 9.01
C LEU A 143 3.52 2.18 8.94
N HIS A 144 4.36 2.41 9.94
CA HIS A 144 5.63 1.73 10.11
C HIS A 144 5.58 0.81 11.32
N ALA A 145 6.07 -0.42 11.14
CA ALA A 145 6.22 -1.38 12.21
C ALA A 145 7.49 -2.20 12.04
N ARG A 146 8.03 -2.73 13.14
CA ARG A 146 9.20 -3.61 13.10
C ARG A 146 8.99 -4.88 12.27
N THR A 147 7.77 -5.40 12.23
CA THR A 147 7.43 -6.61 11.48
C THR A 147 6.01 -6.53 10.92
N VAL A 148 5.72 -7.33 9.89
CA VAL A 148 4.37 -7.46 9.30
C VAL A 148 3.29 -7.80 10.36
N ASN A 149 3.66 -8.50 11.43
CA ASN A 149 2.72 -8.86 12.49
C ASN A 149 2.29 -7.66 13.34
N GLY A 150 3.10 -6.61 13.41
CA GLY A 150 2.78 -5.37 14.11
C GLY A 150 1.82 -4.47 13.33
N LEU A 151 1.63 -4.71 12.03
CA LEU A 151 0.70 -3.94 11.21
C LEU A 151 -0.75 -4.46 11.39
N PRO A 152 -1.74 -3.55 11.41
CA PRO A 152 -3.14 -3.90 11.22
C PRO A 152 -3.38 -4.39 9.78
N ASN A 153 -4.54 -5.01 9.55
CA ASN A 153 -4.99 -5.27 8.19
C ASN A 153 -5.68 -4.04 7.60
N VAL A 154 -5.84 -4.02 6.28
CA VAL A 154 -6.43 -2.89 5.55
C VAL A 154 -7.89 -2.66 5.94
N GLN A 155 -8.64 -3.71 6.27
CA GLN A 155 -10.02 -3.59 6.73
C GLN A 155 -10.11 -2.79 8.04
N THR A 156 -9.18 -3.00 8.98
CA THR A 156 -9.09 -2.25 10.22
C THR A 156 -8.79 -0.78 9.94
N ILE A 157 -7.79 -0.50 9.09
CA ILE A 157 -7.44 0.88 8.71
C ILE A 157 -8.66 1.58 8.08
N ARG A 158 -9.30 0.93 7.10
CA ARG A 158 -10.51 1.45 6.44
C ARG A 158 -11.63 1.72 7.42
N ARG A 159 -11.89 0.79 8.34
CA ARG A 159 -12.97 0.93 9.33
C ARG A 159 -12.70 2.13 10.24
N VAL A 160 -11.52 2.20 10.84
CA VAL A 160 -11.16 3.29 11.78
C VAL A 160 -11.18 4.64 11.07
N ALA A 161 -10.58 4.73 9.88
CA ALA A 161 -10.61 5.94 9.08
C ALA A 161 -12.05 6.32 8.66
N GLY A 162 -12.86 5.34 8.25
CA GLY A 162 -14.27 5.55 7.90
C GLY A 162 -15.08 6.11 9.06
N GLU A 163 -14.93 5.57 10.26
CA GLU A 163 -15.57 6.07 11.48
C GLU A 163 -15.21 7.54 11.76
N VAL A 164 -13.93 7.91 11.61
CA VAL A 164 -13.45 9.30 11.79
C VAL A 164 -14.04 10.24 10.73
N LEU A 165 -14.01 9.83 9.46
CA LEU A 165 -14.52 10.64 8.35
C LEU A 165 -16.04 10.86 8.46
N GLU A 166 -16.79 9.87 8.93
CA GLU A 166 -18.23 9.98 9.20
C GLU A 166 -18.54 10.89 10.39
N GLU A 167 -17.75 10.81 11.47
CA GLU A 167 -17.87 11.67 12.65
C GLU A 167 -17.68 13.14 12.26
N LEU A 168 -16.59 13.45 11.55
CA LEU A 168 -16.26 14.81 11.10
C LEU A 168 -17.34 15.39 10.18
N ARG A 169 -17.81 14.59 9.23
CA ARG A 169 -18.87 15.01 8.32
C ARG A 169 -20.17 15.32 9.06
N SER A 170 -20.56 14.48 10.01
CA SER A 170 -21.78 14.66 10.80
C SER A 170 -21.74 15.94 11.63
N ASN A 171 -20.56 16.31 12.13
CA ASN A 171 -20.34 17.55 12.87
C ASN A 171 -20.47 18.80 11.99
N GLN A 172 -20.00 18.75 10.73
CA GLN A 172 -20.16 19.85 9.77
C GLN A 172 -21.62 20.05 9.33
N GLU A 173 -22.40 18.98 9.20
CA GLU A 173 -23.82 19.07 8.80
C GLU A 173 -24.74 19.58 9.95
N SER A 174 -24.23 19.57 11.19
CA SER A 174 -24.98 19.97 12.40
C SER A 174 -24.68 21.39 12.90
N GLY A 175 -23.64 22.05 12.37
CA GLY A 175 -23.19 23.39 12.74
C GLY A 175 -23.66 24.48 11.78
#